data_AF-A0A7C6LUD0-F1
#
_entry.id   AF-A0A7C6LUD0-F1
#
_cell.length_a   1.000
_cell.length_b   1.000
_cell.length_c   1.000
_cell.angle_alpha   90.00
_cell.angle_beta   90.00
_cell.angle_gamma   90.00
#
_symmetry.space_group_name_H-M   'P 1'
#
loop_
_entity.id
_entity.type
_entity.pdbx_description
1 polymer ?
#
loop_
_entity_poly.entity_id
_entity_poly.type
_entity_poly.pdbx_seq_one_letter_code
_entity_poly.pdbx_strand_id
1 'polypeptide(L)'
;MVDGRRAAVAADTSAEASAEALRPTPHGRPLTLQIDCRTSPEARKGQPHEITLDADWTVRTPHDLDAERIAEAFGAYSSCLTLIDRTVPAFRTSLRLLTRGRRSHLVRIRHNAWLIPDSEFIHGCCRPRGRFPTAAKAARHLRSARHLAAVHDVPEWQLEVLIRAAEREWGSWEGTRDREPQIRSLVRESNGVTELWRAGIRPDEIATMASYAPVDEPLPVAYYIGLAYGQARPDWLHRVLVHRPDPDVAAWLVTLGDEYLERSATQLGQWLAFGLPRSDSLLMIDSGIDPVLPFRIAWATDWSVHAAVRSLVAWTRVGCVPSLDDFACLARHGVLDARLTRDTVDEMCGAVKRLLGRRPPDQYAPERTQIALIRAVLGNRTETLNAIHAGVDHITKLDAYLRAHESA
;
A
#
# COMPACT_ATOMS: atom_id res chain seq x y z
N MET A 1 6.99 12.72 -28.97
CA MET A 1 8.27 12.00 -29.12
C MET A 1 8.49 11.25 -27.81
N VAL A 2 8.04 10.00 -27.71
CA VAL A 2 8.88 8.77 -27.87
C VAL A 2 10.01 8.86 -26.84
N ASP A 3 10.03 8.13 -25.72
CA ASP A 3 9.88 6.69 -25.55
C ASP A 3 9.68 6.39 -24.05
N GLY A 4 9.02 5.30 -23.70
CA GLY A 4 8.77 4.95 -22.28
C GLY A 4 7.80 3.79 -22.06
N ARG A 5 7.19 3.29 -23.13
CA ARG A 5 6.34 2.10 -23.12
C ARG A 5 7.16 0.85 -23.44
N ARG A 6 8.03 0.42 -22.52
CA ARG A 6 8.65 -0.92 -22.55
C ARG A 6 9.38 -1.21 -21.24
N ALA A 7 8.65 -1.35 -20.14
CA ALA A 7 9.24 -1.87 -18.88
C ALA A 7 8.31 -2.74 -18.02
N ALA A 8 7.03 -2.92 -18.37
CA ALA A 8 6.09 -3.71 -17.55
C ALA A 8 5.70 -5.08 -18.16
N VAL A 9 6.34 -5.51 -19.26
CA VAL A 9 6.01 -6.77 -19.96
C VAL A 9 7.01 -7.90 -19.66
N ALA A 10 8.09 -7.62 -18.92
CA ALA A 10 9.21 -8.56 -18.76
C ALA A 10 9.21 -9.40 -17.47
N ALA A 11 8.17 -9.32 -16.62
CA ALA A 11 8.10 -10.08 -15.37
C ALA A 11 7.19 -11.33 -15.43
N ASP A 12 6.45 -11.54 -16.52
CA ASP A 12 5.42 -12.61 -16.59
C ASP A 12 5.85 -13.86 -17.40
N THR A 13 6.99 -13.81 -18.09
CA THR A 13 7.47 -14.92 -18.94
C THR A 13 8.12 -16.08 -18.18
N SER A 14 8.35 -15.95 -16.87
CA SER A 14 9.00 -16.99 -16.05
C SER A 14 8.01 -17.86 -15.26
N ALA A 15 6.72 -17.50 -15.24
CA ALA A 15 5.66 -18.23 -14.54
C ALA A 15 4.78 -19.11 -15.47
N GLU A 16 5.03 -19.08 -16.79
CA GLU A 16 4.31 -19.94 -17.75
C GLU A 16 4.80 -21.41 -17.75
N ALA A 17 5.92 -21.72 -17.10
CA ALA A 17 6.64 -22.98 -17.33
C ALA A 17 6.14 -24.22 -16.55
N SER A 18 5.22 -24.13 -15.59
CA SER A 18 4.67 -25.32 -14.89
C SER A 18 3.24 -25.13 -14.35
N ALA A 19 2.38 -24.38 -15.06
CA ALA A 19 0.97 -24.29 -14.67
C ALA A 19 0.24 -25.56 -15.12
N GLU A 20 -0.11 -26.44 -14.17
CA GLU A 20 -1.07 -27.52 -14.39
C GLU A 20 -2.27 -26.95 -15.16
N ALA A 21 -2.53 -27.50 -16.35
CA ALA A 21 -3.58 -26.97 -17.22
C ALA A 21 -4.93 -27.16 -16.51
N LEU A 22 -5.51 -26.05 -16.04
CA LEU A 22 -6.83 -26.08 -15.41
C LEU A 22 -7.83 -26.77 -16.34
N ARG A 23 -8.62 -27.67 -15.76
CA ARG A 23 -9.67 -28.43 -16.43
C ARG A 23 -11.03 -27.77 -16.15
N PRO A 24 -12.12 -28.12 -16.86
CA PRO A 24 -13.44 -27.56 -16.58
C PRO A 24 -13.94 -27.85 -15.15
N THR A 25 -13.49 -28.95 -14.54
CA THR A 25 -13.81 -29.36 -13.15
C THR A 25 -12.51 -29.67 -12.38
N PRO A 26 -12.50 -29.58 -11.03
CA PRO A 26 -11.26 -29.73 -10.24
C PRO A 26 -10.63 -31.13 -10.30
N HIS A 27 -11.40 -32.17 -10.62
CA HIS A 27 -10.93 -33.55 -10.70
C HIS A 27 -10.87 -34.08 -12.13
N GLY A 28 -11.00 -33.20 -13.13
CA GLY A 28 -10.94 -33.58 -14.54
C GLY A 28 -12.10 -34.45 -15.01
N ARG A 29 -13.26 -34.40 -14.34
CA ARG A 29 -14.51 -34.95 -14.86
C ARG A 29 -15.10 -34.01 -15.92
N PRO A 30 -15.90 -34.52 -16.86
CA PRO A 30 -16.62 -33.65 -17.79
C PRO A 30 -17.57 -32.69 -17.05
N LEU A 31 -17.71 -31.47 -17.56
CA LEU A 31 -18.68 -30.49 -17.09
C LEU A 31 -19.89 -30.50 -18.03
N THR A 32 -21.04 -30.96 -17.53
CA THR A 32 -22.29 -31.01 -18.29
C THR A 32 -23.22 -29.88 -17.86
N LEU A 33 -23.85 -29.21 -18.83
CA LEU A 33 -24.74 -28.08 -18.60
C LEU A 33 -25.78 -27.95 -19.72
N GLN A 34 -26.86 -27.22 -19.41
CA GLN A 34 -27.90 -26.84 -20.38
C GLN A 34 -27.60 -25.44 -20.90
N ILE A 35 -27.71 -25.24 -22.21
CA ILE A 35 -27.58 -23.94 -22.88
C ILE A 35 -28.78 -23.70 -23.79
N ASP A 36 -29.25 -22.46 -23.86
CA ASP A 36 -30.25 -22.03 -24.83
C ASP A 36 -29.61 -21.84 -26.21
N CYS A 37 -29.98 -22.66 -27.19
CA CYS A 37 -29.58 -22.46 -28.59
C CYS A 37 -30.52 -21.46 -29.28
N ARG A 38 -29.97 -20.31 -29.67
CA ARG A 38 -30.69 -19.23 -30.35
C ARG A 38 -30.25 -19.18 -31.80
N THR A 39 -31.24 -19.06 -32.69
CA THR A 39 -31.06 -18.89 -34.14
C THR A 39 -31.16 -17.44 -34.61
N SER A 40 -31.34 -16.50 -33.67
CA SER A 40 -31.25 -15.05 -33.90
C SER A 40 -30.53 -14.36 -32.74
N PRO A 41 -29.70 -13.34 -33.01
CA PRO A 41 -29.01 -12.57 -31.97
C PRO A 41 -29.98 -11.75 -31.09
N GLU A 42 -31.14 -11.39 -31.61
CA GLU A 42 -32.17 -10.63 -30.89
C GLU A 42 -33.03 -11.50 -29.97
N ALA A 43 -32.99 -12.82 -30.16
CA ALA A 43 -33.78 -13.75 -29.37
C ALA A 43 -33.37 -13.72 -27.90
N ARG A 44 -34.34 -13.64 -26.99
CA ARG A 44 -34.10 -13.71 -25.53
C ARG A 44 -34.09 -15.14 -24.99
N LYS A 45 -34.68 -16.08 -25.72
CA LYS A 45 -34.76 -17.50 -25.38
C LYS A 45 -34.49 -18.34 -26.63
N GLY A 46 -33.93 -19.50 -26.42
CA GLY A 46 -33.65 -20.49 -27.46
C GLY A 46 -34.26 -21.84 -27.12
N GLN A 47 -33.98 -22.84 -27.94
CA GLN A 47 -34.27 -24.23 -27.59
C GLN A 47 -33.15 -24.73 -26.66
N PRO A 48 -33.44 -25.12 -25.41
CA PRO A 48 -32.43 -25.63 -24.52
C PRO A 48 -31.96 -27.00 -24.97
N HIS A 49 -30.66 -27.25 -24.88
CA HIS A 49 -30.09 -28.59 -25.01
C HIS A 49 -28.84 -28.74 -24.14
N GLU A 50 -28.44 -30.00 -23.96
CA GLU A 50 -27.24 -30.33 -23.22
C GLU A 50 -25.98 -30.07 -24.05
N ILE A 51 -24.93 -29.62 -23.38
CA ILE A 51 -23.55 -29.69 -23.85
C ILE A 51 -22.67 -30.30 -22.76
N THR A 52 -21.58 -30.94 -23.17
CA THR A 52 -20.57 -31.46 -22.25
C THR A 52 -19.19 -30.96 -22.65
N LEU A 53 -18.46 -30.40 -21.68
CA LEU A 53 -17.05 -30.03 -21.79
C LEU A 53 -16.20 -31.13 -21.18
N ASP A 54 -15.45 -31.86 -22.00
CA ASP A 54 -14.56 -32.90 -21.52
C ASP A 54 -13.27 -32.32 -20.91
N ALA A 55 -12.49 -33.17 -20.24
CA ALA A 55 -11.32 -32.75 -19.46
C ALA A 55 -10.24 -32.03 -20.27
N ASP A 56 -10.17 -32.33 -21.57
CA ASP A 56 -9.25 -31.75 -22.56
C ASP A 56 -9.80 -30.50 -23.25
N TRP A 57 -10.96 -30.00 -22.79
CA TRP A 57 -11.70 -28.86 -23.35
C TRP A 57 -12.43 -29.12 -24.67
N THR A 58 -12.51 -30.37 -25.13
CA THR A 58 -13.40 -30.70 -26.24
C THR A 58 -14.86 -30.53 -25.83
N VAL A 59 -15.71 -30.10 -26.77
CA VAL A 59 -17.14 -29.87 -26.52
C VAL A 59 -17.97 -30.89 -27.29
N ARG A 60 -18.81 -31.63 -26.59
CA ARG A 60 -19.83 -32.50 -27.16
C ARG A 60 -21.19 -31.80 -27.12
N THR A 61 -21.87 -31.80 -28.27
CA THR A 61 -23.14 -31.13 -28.50
C THR A 61 -23.96 -31.92 -29.52
N PRO A 62 -25.30 -31.85 -29.51
CA PRO A 62 -26.14 -32.49 -30.53
C PRO A 62 -26.04 -31.86 -31.93
N HIS A 63 -25.33 -30.74 -32.08
CA HIS A 63 -25.21 -30.02 -33.35
C HIS A 63 -24.09 -30.54 -34.23
N ASP A 64 -24.28 -30.45 -35.55
CA ASP A 64 -23.22 -30.56 -36.54
C ASP A 64 -22.54 -29.19 -36.69
N LEU A 65 -21.44 -29.00 -35.98
CA LEU A 65 -20.74 -27.71 -35.92
C LEU A 65 -20.12 -27.30 -37.25
N ASP A 66 -19.77 -28.24 -38.11
CA ASP A 66 -19.21 -27.91 -39.42
C ASP A 66 -20.32 -27.41 -40.35
N ALA A 67 -21.50 -28.04 -40.30
CA ALA A 67 -22.68 -27.53 -40.99
C ALA A 67 -23.11 -26.14 -40.45
N GLU A 68 -23.06 -25.91 -39.14
CA GLU A 68 -23.38 -24.61 -38.55
C GLU A 68 -22.39 -23.51 -38.97
N ARG A 69 -21.08 -23.81 -39.03
CA ARG A 69 -20.07 -22.86 -39.53
C ARG A 69 -20.30 -22.50 -40.99
N ILE A 70 -20.65 -23.48 -41.82
CA ILE A 70 -21.02 -23.22 -43.22
C ILE A 70 -22.25 -22.31 -43.26
N ALA A 71 -23.29 -22.60 -42.48
CA ALA A 71 -24.50 -21.78 -42.43
C ALA A 71 -24.21 -20.34 -41.95
N GLU A 72 -23.36 -20.17 -40.93
CA GLU A 72 -22.94 -18.84 -40.43
C GLU A 72 -22.18 -18.06 -41.50
N ALA A 73 -21.34 -18.72 -42.31
CA ALA A 73 -20.69 -18.08 -43.45
C ALA A 73 -21.68 -17.57 -44.51
N PHE A 74 -22.89 -18.13 -44.57
CA PHE A 74 -24.02 -17.64 -45.40
C PHE A 74 -24.97 -16.69 -44.65
N GLY A 75 -24.60 -16.23 -43.44
CA GLY A 75 -25.35 -15.25 -42.66
C GLY A 75 -26.40 -15.84 -41.71
N ALA A 76 -26.43 -17.15 -41.50
CA ALA A 76 -27.18 -17.73 -40.39
C ALA A 76 -26.53 -17.37 -39.05
N TYR A 77 -27.26 -17.53 -37.95
CA TYR A 77 -26.73 -17.32 -36.60
C TYR A 77 -27.01 -18.56 -35.75
N SER A 78 -25.99 -19.03 -35.04
CA SER A 78 -26.10 -20.04 -33.98
C SER A 78 -25.35 -19.56 -32.74
N SER A 79 -26.07 -19.42 -31.63
CA SER A 79 -25.41 -19.07 -30.37
C SER A 79 -24.48 -20.19 -29.87
N CYS A 80 -24.72 -21.44 -30.27
CA CYS A 80 -23.88 -22.59 -29.88
C CYS A 80 -22.52 -22.56 -30.57
N LEU A 81 -22.45 -22.06 -31.81
CA LEU A 81 -21.19 -21.81 -32.47
C LEU A 81 -20.37 -20.73 -31.74
N THR A 82 -21.01 -19.61 -31.37
CA THR A 82 -20.37 -18.57 -30.52
C THR A 82 -19.90 -19.13 -29.17
N LEU A 83 -20.71 -19.98 -28.54
CA LEU A 83 -20.37 -20.61 -27.27
C LEU A 83 -19.07 -21.41 -27.38
N ILE A 84 -18.96 -22.27 -28.40
CA ILE A 84 -17.86 -23.21 -28.57
C ILE A 84 -16.60 -22.50 -29.02
N ASP A 85 -16.71 -21.64 -30.03
CA ASP A 85 -15.54 -21.02 -30.67
C ASP A 85 -15.01 -19.81 -29.88
N ARG A 86 -15.84 -19.17 -29.02
CA ARG A 86 -15.44 -17.96 -28.27
C ARG A 86 -15.64 -18.08 -26.77
N THR A 87 -16.85 -18.43 -26.31
CA THR A 87 -17.18 -18.36 -24.87
C THR A 87 -16.48 -19.44 -24.04
N VAL A 88 -16.32 -20.66 -24.55
CA VAL A 88 -15.58 -21.74 -23.88
C VAL A 88 -14.08 -21.40 -23.73
N PRO A 89 -13.37 -20.94 -24.78
CA PRO A 89 -12.02 -20.39 -24.63
C PRO A 89 -11.91 -19.23 -23.64
N ALA A 90 -12.89 -18.30 -23.63
CA ALA A 90 -12.95 -17.21 -22.68
C ALA A 90 -13.10 -17.70 -21.23
N PHE A 91 -13.98 -18.68 -21.00
CA PHE A 91 -14.15 -19.33 -19.70
C PHE A 91 -12.87 -20.04 -19.24
N ARG A 92 -12.20 -20.79 -20.13
CA ARG A 92 -10.91 -21.44 -19.86
C ARG A 92 -9.85 -20.44 -19.39
N THR A 93 -9.74 -19.30 -20.07
CA THR A 93 -8.81 -18.23 -19.70
C THR A 93 -9.19 -17.61 -18.35
N SER A 94 -10.49 -17.40 -18.13
CA SER A 94 -11.05 -16.81 -16.91
C SER A 94 -10.89 -17.70 -15.67
N LEU A 95 -10.80 -19.03 -15.83
CA LEU A 95 -10.70 -19.96 -14.70
C LEU A 95 -9.55 -19.63 -13.76
N ARG A 96 -8.39 -19.20 -14.26
CA ARG A 96 -7.25 -18.82 -13.40
C ARG A 96 -7.60 -17.69 -12.44
N LEU A 97 -8.42 -16.73 -12.85
CA LEU A 97 -8.91 -15.67 -11.98
C LEU A 97 -9.96 -16.18 -11.00
N LEU A 98 -10.90 -17.02 -11.46
CA LEU A 98 -11.98 -17.58 -10.63
C LEU A 98 -11.43 -18.48 -9.51
N THR A 99 -10.44 -19.31 -9.83
CA THR A 99 -9.76 -20.20 -8.89
C THR A 99 -8.65 -19.50 -8.10
N ARG A 100 -8.36 -18.23 -8.41
CA ARG A 100 -7.25 -17.44 -7.83
C ARG A 100 -5.87 -18.06 -8.06
N GLY A 101 -5.74 -18.90 -9.08
CA GLY A 101 -4.42 -19.29 -9.61
C GLY A 101 -3.66 -18.11 -10.22
N ARG A 102 -4.40 -17.05 -10.60
CA ARG A 102 -3.86 -15.72 -10.93
C ARG A 102 -4.53 -14.68 -10.03
N ARG A 103 -3.72 -13.85 -9.36
CA ARG A 103 -4.23 -12.69 -8.62
C ARG A 103 -4.61 -11.57 -9.59
N SER A 104 -5.70 -10.87 -9.33
CA SER A 104 -6.06 -9.65 -10.06
C SER A 104 -4.98 -8.58 -9.88
N HIS A 105 -4.77 -7.71 -10.86
CA HIS A 105 -3.91 -6.54 -10.65
C HIS A 105 -4.75 -5.40 -10.07
N LEU A 106 -4.46 -4.99 -8.83
CA LEU A 106 -5.15 -3.88 -8.16
C LEU A 106 -4.12 -2.89 -7.62
N VAL A 107 -4.45 -1.60 -7.71
CA VAL A 107 -3.61 -0.51 -7.21
C VAL A 107 -4.33 0.18 -6.06
N ARG A 108 -3.64 0.35 -4.93
CA ARG A 108 -4.16 1.17 -3.83
C ARG A 108 -3.95 2.66 -4.16
N ILE A 109 -4.98 3.46 -3.97
CA ILE A 109 -4.94 4.92 -4.12
C ILE A 109 -5.22 5.60 -2.78
N ARG A 110 -4.98 6.93 -2.73
CA ARG A 110 -5.25 7.77 -1.55
C ARG A 110 -6.69 7.59 -1.04
N HIS A 111 -6.90 7.80 0.26
CA HIS A 111 -8.18 7.62 0.97
C HIS A 111 -8.71 6.16 1.00
N ASN A 112 -7.81 5.18 1.11
CA ASN A 112 -8.17 3.76 1.29
C ASN A 112 -9.08 3.21 0.19
N ALA A 113 -8.91 3.66 -1.04
CA ALA A 113 -9.62 3.13 -2.18
C ALA A 113 -8.70 2.30 -3.08
N TRP A 114 -9.32 1.48 -3.91
CA TRP A 114 -8.68 0.50 -4.79
C TRP A 114 -9.08 0.78 -6.23
N LEU A 115 -8.11 0.72 -7.13
CA LEU A 115 -8.25 1.03 -8.53
C LEU A 115 -7.93 -0.20 -9.37
N ILE A 116 -8.73 -0.43 -10.41
CA ILE A 116 -8.38 -1.33 -11.52
C ILE A 116 -7.47 -0.54 -12.48
N PRO A 117 -6.24 -1.02 -12.76
CA PRO A 117 -5.33 -0.34 -13.68
C PRO A 117 -5.90 -0.29 -15.10
N ASP A 118 -5.46 0.69 -15.89
CA ASP A 118 -5.97 0.92 -17.25
C ASP A 118 -5.86 -0.31 -18.16
N SER A 119 -4.88 -1.19 -17.93
CA SER A 119 -4.70 -2.44 -18.67
C SER A 119 -5.84 -3.46 -18.49
N GLU A 120 -6.58 -3.38 -17.39
CA GLU A 120 -7.72 -4.25 -17.07
C GLU A 120 -9.04 -3.47 -17.03
N PHE A 121 -9.02 -2.18 -17.41
CA PHE A 121 -10.19 -1.31 -17.31
C PHE A 121 -11.11 -1.46 -18.53
N ILE A 122 -12.40 -1.71 -18.28
CA ILE A 122 -13.42 -1.80 -19.32
C ILE A 122 -14.44 -0.67 -19.18
N HIS A 123 -14.51 0.19 -20.21
CA HIS A 123 -15.50 1.28 -20.28
C HIS A 123 -16.93 0.73 -20.24
N GLY A 124 -17.79 1.34 -19.41
CA GLY A 124 -19.18 0.91 -19.23
C GLY A 124 -19.35 -0.20 -18.17
N CYS A 125 -18.35 -1.06 -17.96
CA CYS A 125 -18.37 -2.08 -16.91
C CYS A 125 -17.78 -1.57 -15.59
N CYS A 126 -16.60 -0.95 -15.61
CA CYS A 126 -15.85 -0.54 -14.42
C CYS A 126 -16.26 0.84 -13.87
N ARG A 127 -17.42 1.39 -14.25
CA ARG A 127 -17.80 2.78 -13.93
C ARG A 127 -18.10 3.04 -12.44
N PRO A 128 -17.92 4.29 -11.95
CA PRO A 128 -17.56 5.47 -12.73
C PRO A 128 -16.06 5.64 -13.04
N ARG A 129 -15.13 4.98 -12.32
CA ARG A 129 -13.66 5.14 -12.55
C ARG A 129 -12.80 3.93 -12.14
N GLY A 130 -13.37 2.73 -12.12
CA GLY A 130 -12.65 1.52 -11.66
C GLY A 130 -12.29 1.59 -10.18
N ARG A 131 -12.95 2.47 -9.41
CA ARG A 131 -12.66 2.75 -8.01
C ARG A 131 -13.59 1.96 -7.11
N PHE A 132 -13.00 1.25 -6.16
CA PHE A 132 -13.69 0.42 -5.18
C PHE A 132 -13.25 0.79 -3.76
N PRO A 133 -14.11 0.62 -2.76
CA PRO A 133 -13.75 0.91 -1.37
C PRO A 133 -12.85 -0.15 -0.75
N THR A 134 -12.78 -1.37 -1.30
CA THR A 134 -11.92 -2.45 -0.79
C THR A 134 -11.34 -3.29 -1.93
N ALA A 135 -10.18 -3.91 -1.70
CA ALA A 135 -9.56 -4.85 -2.64
C ALA A 135 -10.52 -6.02 -2.95
N ALA A 136 -11.22 -6.54 -1.94
CA ALA A 136 -12.22 -7.59 -2.11
C ALA A 136 -13.33 -7.22 -3.10
N LYS A 137 -13.86 -5.99 -3.06
CA LYS A 137 -14.90 -5.55 -4.01
C LYS A 137 -14.33 -5.39 -5.43
N ALA A 138 -13.10 -4.88 -5.56
CA ALA A 138 -12.45 -4.74 -6.86
C ALA A 138 -12.14 -6.10 -7.50
N ALA A 139 -11.52 -7.01 -6.74
CA ALA A 139 -11.18 -8.35 -7.21
C ALA A 139 -12.45 -9.15 -7.58
N ARG A 140 -13.52 -9.04 -6.78
CA ARG A 140 -14.82 -9.65 -7.12
C ARG A 140 -15.42 -9.08 -8.41
N HIS A 141 -15.29 -7.78 -8.65
CA HIS A 141 -15.74 -7.18 -9.90
C HIS A 141 -15.00 -7.77 -11.11
N LEU A 142 -13.66 -7.88 -11.02
CA LEU A 142 -12.83 -8.46 -12.09
C LEU A 142 -13.16 -9.93 -12.38
N ARG A 143 -13.67 -10.67 -11.40
CA ARG A 143 -14.15 -12.05 -11.55
C ARG A 143 -15.61 -12.18 -11.98
N SER A 144 -16.35 -11.08 -12.08
CA SER A 144 -17.78 -11.16 -12.42
C SER A 144 -17.98 -11.57 -13.88
N ALA A 145 -19.04 -12.34 -14.16
CA ALA A 145 -19.39 -12.77 -15.51
C ALA A 145 -19.47 -11.57 -16.48
N ARG A 146 -20.10 -10.48 -16.06
CA ARG A 146 -20.16 -9.22 -16.83
C ARG A 146 -18.79 -8.68 -17.22
N HIS A 147 -17.86 -8.61 -16.27
CA HIS A 147 -16.53 -8.08 -16.54
C HIS A 147 -15.75 -9.00 -17.48
N LEU A 148 -15.72 -10.30 -17.17
CA LEU A 148 -15.02 -11.30 -17.98
C LEU A 148 -15.58 -11.40 -19.40
N ALA A 149 -16.91 -11.31 -19.54
CA ALA A 149 -17.59 -11.30 -20.83
C ALA A 149 -17.15 -10.09 -21.67
N ALA A 150 -17.04 -8.91 -21.05
CA ALA A 150 -16.58 -7.71 -21.75
C ALA A 150 -15.08 -7.74 -22.08
N VAL A 151 -14.23 -8.35 -21.23
CA VAL A 151 -12.80 -8.54 -21.50
C VAL A 151 -12.58 -9.44 -22.72
N HIS A 152 -13.39 -10.49 -22.86
CA HIS A 152 -13.26 -11.47 -23.94
C HIS A 152 -14.17 -11.20 -25.14
N ASP A 153 -14.96 -10.12 -25.11
CA ASP A 153 -15.99 -9.81 -26.09
C ASP A 153 -16.94 -10.99 -26.37
N VAL A 154 -17.49 -11.61 -25.32
CA VAL A 154 -18.43 -12.75 -25.44
C VAL A 154 -19.78 -12.43 -24.79
N PRO A 155 -20.87 -13.16 -25.16
CA PRO A 155 -22.16 -12.94 -24.54
C PRO A 155 -22.15 -13.27 -23.03
N GLU A 156 -22.47 -12.29 -22.19
CA GLU A 156 -22.48 -12.43 -20.72
C GLU A 156 -23.32 -13.62 -20.25
N TRP A 157 -24.51 -13.81 -20.83
CA TRP A 157 -25.41 -14.87 -20.45
C TRP A 157 -24.84 -16.28 -20.68
N GLN A 158 -24.02 -16.48 -21.72
CA GLN A 158 -23.38 -17.77 -21.98
C GLN A 158 -22.25 -18.03 -20.98
N LEU A 159 -21.41 -17.01 -20.76
CA LEU A 159 -20.30 -17.12 -19.83
C LEU A 159 -20.81 -17.34 -18.40
N GLU A 160 -21.90 -16.68 -18.02
CA GLU A 160 -22.53 -16.86 -16.71
C GLU A 160 -23.02 -18.30 -16.51
N VAL A 161 -23.61 -18.94 -17.52
CA VAL A 161 -24.03 -20.34 -17.44
C VAL A 161 -22.83 -21.25 -17.19
N LEU A 162 -21.71 -21.05 -17.91
CA LEU A 162 -20.46 -21.81 -17.71
C LEU A 162 -19.90 -21.60 -16.30
N ILE A 163 -19.80 -20.34 -15.84
CA ILE A 163 -19.28 -19.99 -14.51
C ILE A 163 -20.13 -20.64 -13.41
N ARG A 164 -21.46 -20.59 -13.52
CA ARG A 164 -22.39 -21.21 -12.55
C ARG A 164 -22.32 -22.72 -12.59
N ALA A 165 -22.16 -23.32 -13.77
CA ALA A 165 -21.99 -24.77 -13.89
C ALA A 165 -20.69 -25.22 -13.22
N ALA A 166 -19.59 -24.54 -13.50
CA ALA A 166 -18.32 -24.79 -12.87
C ALA A 166 -18.35 -24.52 -11.35
N GLU A 167 -19.07 -23.50 -10.87
CA GLU A 167 -19.21 -23.23 -9.43
C GLU A 167 -19.79 -24.42 -8.65
N ARG A 168 -20.66 -25.23 -9.28
CA ARG A 168 -21.21 -26.43 -8.62
C ARG A 168 -20.16 -27.50 -8.39
N GLU A 169 -19.18 -27.61 -9.29
CA GLU A 169 -18.09 -28.59 -9.21
C GLU A 169 -16.90 -28.04 -8.38
N TRP A 170 -16.51 -26.80 -8.64
CA TRP A 170 -15.44 -26.07 -7.96
C TRP A 170 -15.85 -25.42 -6.64
N GLY A 171 -17.12 -25.52 -6.26
CA GLY A 171 -17.67 -24.89 -5.07
C GLY A 171 -17.77 -23.38 -5.21
N SER A 172 -18.32 -22.73 -4.18
CA SER A 172 -18.60 -21.30 -4.29
C SER A 172 -17.34 -20.48 -4.56
N TRP A 173 -17.38 -19.64 -5.58
CA TRP A 173 -16.28 -18.74 -5.91
C TRP A 173 -16.02 -17.70 -4.81
N GLU A 174 -17.06 -17.36 -4.06
CA GLU A 174 -17.03 -16.35 -2.99
C GLU A 174 -16.96 -16.98 -1.59
N GLY A 175 -17.11 -18.31 -1.50
CA GLY A 175 -16.95 -19.08 -0.26
C GLY A 175 -15.52 -19.58 -0.08
N THR A 176 -14.95 -19.40 1.10
CA THR A 176 -13.70 -20.08 1.50
C THR A 176 -14.01 -21.53 1.84
N ARG A 177 -13.46 -22.47 1.05
CA ARG A 177 -13.69 -23.92 1.20
C ARG A 177 -13.05 -24.52 2.44
N ASP A 178 -11.83 -24.09 2.78
CA ASP A 178 -11.12 -24.60 3.95
C ASP A 178 -10.73 -23.48 4.89
N ARG A 179 -10.96 -23.74 6.17
CA ARG A 179 -10.71 -22.81 7.23
C ARG A 179 -9.93 -23.52 8.34
N GLU A 180 -8.75 -24.01 7.98
CA GLU A 180 -7.81 -24.57 8.95
C GLU A 180 -7.67 -23.62 10.14
N PRO A 181 -7.88 -24.10 11.38
CA PRO A 181 -7.78 -23.26 12.58
C PRO A 181 -6.45 -22.50 12.67
N GLN A 182 -5.37 -23.12 12.18
CA GLN A 182 -4.02 -22.56 12.13
C GLN A 182 -3.95 -21.31 11.25
N ILE A 183 -4.53 -21.35 10.04
CA ILE A 183 -4.56 -20.17 9.15
C ILE A 183 -5.43 -19.06 9.74
N ARG A 184 -6.54 -19.41 10.40
CA ARG A 184 -7.39 -18.42 11.07
C ARG A 184 -6.65 -17.71 12.20
N SER A 185 -5.82 -18.41 12.98
CA SER A 185 -5.06 -17.80 14.07
C SER A 185 -4.00 -16.79 13.61
N LEU A 186 -3.61 -16.81 12.34
CA LEU A 186 -2.65 -15.83 11.79
C LEU A 186 -3.31 -14.49 11.42
N VAL A 187 -4.64 -14.44 11.35
CA VAL A 187 -5.39 -13.25 10.91
C VAL A 187 -6.20 -12.71 12.08
N ARG A 188 -6.00 -11.42 12.39
CA ARG A 188 -6.60 -10.76 13.56
C ARG A 188 -8.13 -10.69 13.49
N GLU A 189 -8.68 -10.36 12.33
CA GLU A 189 -10.11 -10.18 12.13
C GLU A 189 -10.84 -11.52 12.02
N SER A 190 -11.98 -11.66 12.70
CA SER A 190 -12.76 -12.92 12.78
C SER A 190 -13.21 -13.47 11.43
N ASN A 191 -13.44 -12.60 10.43
CA ASN A 191 -13.76 -12.96 9.05
C ASN A 191 -12.62 -12.66 8.07
N GLY A 192 -11.42 -12.42 8.59
CA GLY A 192 -10.29 -11.91 7.81
C GLY A 192 -9.88 -12.86 6.69
N VAL A 193 -9.80 -14.18 6.95
CA VAL A 193 -9.49 -15.18 5.90
C VAL A 193 -10.50 -15.14 4.75
N THR A 194 -11.79 -14.94 5.05
CA THR A 194 -12.82 -14.79 4.00
C THR A 194 -12.66 -13.47 3.23
N GLU A 195 -12.27 -12.40 3.90
CA GLU A 195 -11.97 -11.13 3.24
C GLU A 195 -10.74 -11.23 2.33
N LEU A 196 -9.67 -11.87 2.79
CA LEU A 196 -8.46 -12.16 2.01
C LEU A 196 -8.77 -13.02 0.79
N TRP A 197 -9.57 -14.07 0.96
CA TRP A 197 -10.06 -14.89 -0.15
C TRP A 197 -10.84 -14.07 -1.18
N ARG A 198 -11.75 -13.20 -0.74
CA ARG A 198 -12.50 -12.32 -1.64
C ARG A 198 -11.57 -11.31 -2.33
N ALA A 199 -10.52 -10.89 -1.65
CA ALA A 199 -9.43 -10.10 -2.21
C ALA A 199 -8.45 -10.93 -3.06
N GLY A 200 -8.70 -12.22 -3.31
CA GLY A 200 -7.85 -13.04 -4.19
C GLY A 200 -6.54 -13.53 -3.57
N ILE A 201 -6.42 -13.50 -2.24
CA ILE A 201 -5.31 -14.10 -1.47
C ILE A 201 -5.78 -15.47 -0.98
N ARG A 202 -5.07 -16.53 -1.35
CA ARG A 202 -5.43 -17.90 -1.00
C ARG A 202 -4.97 -18.26 0.42
N PRO A 203 -5.65 -19.20 1.12
CA PRO A 203 -5.27 -19.59 2.47
C PRO A 203 -3.83 -20.10 2.62
N ASP A 204 -3.31 -20.81 1.62
CA ASP A 204 -1.93 -21.33 1.61
C ASP A 204 -0.88 -20.20 1.53
N GLU A 205 -1.22 -19.06 0.94
CA GLU A 205 -0.34 -17.90 0.87
C GLU A 205 -0.25 -17.16 2.22
N ILE A 206 -1.28 -17.24 3.07
CA ILE A 206 -1.36 -16.51 4.35
C ILE A 206 -0.20 -16.90 5.27
N ALA A 207 0.12 -18.19 5.38
CA ALA A 207 1.22 -18.67 6.22
C ALA A 207 2.57 -18.12 5.76
N THR A 208 2.84 -18.17 4.44
CA THR A 208 4.06 -17.60 3.86
C THR A 208 4.13 -16.08 4.08
N MET A 209 3.04 -15.36 3.86
CA MET A 209 2.99 -13.91 4.05
C MET A 209 3.18 -13.49 5.52
N ALA A 210 2.61 -14.26 6.45
CA ALA A 210 2.77 -14.02 7.89
C ALA A 210 4.23 -14.20 8.32
N SER A 211 4.94 -15.19 7.75
CA SER A 211 6.34 -15.49 8.09
C SER A 211 7.32 -14.34 7.83
N TYR A 212 6.97 -13.38 6.97
CA TYR A 212 7.80 -12.20 6.71
C TYR A 212 7.79 -11.18 7.85
N ALA A 213 6.80 -11.22 8.74
CA ALA A 213 6.71 -10.37 9.90
C ALA A 213 7.07 -11.17 11.17
N PRO A 214 8.17 -10.83 11.87
CA PRO A 214 8.55 -11.50 13.12
C PRO A 214 7.67 -11.01 14.28
N VAL A 215 6.37 -11.33 14.23
CA VAL A 215 5.36 -10.89 15.19
C VAL A 215 4.58 -12.10 15.69
N ASP A 216 4.44 -12.24 17.01
CA ASP A 216 3.75 -13.38 17.63
C ASP A 216 2.22 -13.24 17.61
N GLU A 217 1.73 -12.00 17.52
CA GLU A 217 0.31 -11.68 17.47
C GLU A 217 -0.27 -11.81 16.05
N PRO A 218 -1.58 -12.12 15.91
CA PRO A 218 -2.24 -12.19 14.61
C PRO A 218 -2.14 -10.86 13.83
N LEU A 219 -1.80 -10.97 12.54
CA LEU A 219 -1.65 -9.82 11.65
C LEU A 219 -3.03 -9.38 11.12
N PRO A 220 -3.27 -8.07 10.95
CA PRO A 220 -4.54 -7.58 10.43
C PRO A 220 -4.65 -7.82 8.92
N VAL A 221 -5.88 -7.91 8.40
CA VAL A 221 -6.17 -8.05 6.95
C VAL A 221 -5.43 -6.99 6.11
N ALA A 222 -5.30 -5.78 6.64
CA ALA A 222 -4.58 -4.69 5.97
C ALA A 222 -3.11 -5.01 5.67
N TYR A 223 -2.45 -5.80 6.53
CA TYR A 223 -1.08 -6.27 6.30
C TYR A 223 -1.00 -7.15 5.06
N TYR A 224 -1.82 -8.20 5.00
CA TYR A 224 -1.82 -9.14 3.88
C TYR A 224 -2.21 -8.46 2.57
N ILE A 225 -3.24 -7.61 2.59
CA ILE A 225 -3.65 -6.86 1.40
C ILE A 225 -2.53 -5.91 0.94
N GLY A 226 -1.87 -5.22 1.87
CA GLY A 226 -0.74 -4.33 1.54
C GLY A 226 0.44 -5.08 0.96
N LEU A 227 0.76 -6.27 1.47
CA LEU A 227 1.83 -7.11 0.94
C LEU A 227 1.48 -7.72 -0.43
N ALA A 228 0.24 -8.13 -0.64
CA ALA A 228 -0.20 -8.77 -1.88
C ALA A 228 -0.32 -7.82 -3.08
N TYR A 229 -0.58 -6.54 -2.82
CA TYR A 229 -0.90 -5.52 -3.84
C TYR A 229 -0.03 -4.26 -3.78
N GLY A 230 0.77 -4.09 -2.73
CA GLY A 230 1.73 -3.01 -2.60
C GLY A 230 3.11 -3.41 -3.12
N GLN A 231 4.09 -2.53 -2.89
CA GLN A 231 5.49 -2.74 -3.29
C GLN A 231 6.38 -3.20 -2.13
N ALA A 232 5.77 -3.63 -1.02
CA ALA A 232 6.49 -3.99 0.20
C ALA A 232 7.50 -5.12 -0.08
N ARG A 233 8.75 -4.93 0.38
CA ARG A 233 9.82 -5.92 0.26
C ARG A 233 9.91 -6.73 1.56
N PRO A 234 9.68 -8.06 1.53
CA PRO A 234 9.70 -8.91 2.74
C PRO A 234 10.94 -8.73 3.62
N ASP A 235 12.14 -8.73 3.03
CA ASP A 235 13.39 -8.59 3.79
C ASP A 235 13.53 -7.21 4.44
N TRP A 236 13.07 -6.16 3.76
CA TRP A 236 13.08 -4.80 4.31
C TRP A 236 12.12 -4.70 5.49
N LEU A 237 10.90 -5.24 5.32
CA LEU A 237 9.87 -5.28 6.37
C LEU A 237 10.38 -6.02 7.60
N HIS A 238 10.97 -7.22 7.40
CA HIS A 238 11.54 -8.02 8.48
C HIS A 238 12.59 -7.23 9.27
N ARG A 239 13.53 -6.56 8.58
CA ARG A 239 14.57 -5.74 9.23
C ARG A 239 14.00 -4.59 10.07
N VAL A 240 12.91 -3.95 9.64
CA VAL A 240 12.25 -2.91 10.45
C VAL A 240 11.59 -3.54 11.69
N LEU A 241 10.84 -4.63 11.49
CA LEU A 241 10.00 -5.25 12.53
C LEU A 241 10.80 -5.96 13.62
N VAL A 242 12.04 -6.41 13.37
CA VAL A 242 12.93 -6.92 14.43
C VAL A 242 13.11 -5.91 15.57
N HIS A 243 13.07 -4.61 15.29
CA HIS A 243 13.16 -3.56 16.30
C HIS A 243 11.82 -3.22 16.97
N ARG A 244 10.70 -3.47 16.28
CA ARG A 244 9.34 -3.19 16.77
C ARG A 244 8.36 -4.24 16.22
N PRO A 245 8.28 -5.43 16.85
CA PRO A 245 7.42 -6.52 16.40
C PRO A 245 5.97 -6.24 16.80
N ASP A 246 5.28 -5.42 16.00
CA ASP A 246 3.93 -4.94 16.28
C ASP A 246 3.07 -5.12 15.02
N PRO A 247 1.90 -5.80 15.09
CA PRO A 247 1.13 -6.10 13.89
C PRO A 247 0.54 -4.85 13.21
N ASP A 248 0.26 -3.79 13.97
CA ASP A 248 -0.26 -2.54 13.41
C ASP A 248 0.85 -1.73 12.73
N VAL A 249 2.09 -1.82 13.24
CA VAL A 249 3.27 -1.31 12.55
C VAL A 249 3.51 -2.10 11.26
N ALA A 250 3.46 -3.43 11.29
CA ALA A 250 3.61 -4.25 10.09
C ALA A 250 2.58 -3.87 9.01
N ALA A 251 1.31 -3.72 9.42
CA ALA A 251 0.23 -3.32 8.54
C ALA A 251 0.38 -1.92 7.96
N TRP A 252 1.06 -1.01 8.66
CA TRP A 252 1.39 0.31 8.15
C TRP A 252 2.59 0.28 7.19
N LEU A 253 3.64 -0.48 7.52
CA LEU A 253 4.88 -0.56 6.71
C LEU A 253 4.60 -1.05 5.29
N VAL A 254 3.71 -2.03 5.12
CA VAL A 254 3.33 -2.54 3.79
C VAL A 254 2.55 -1.53 2.93
N THR A 255 2.23 -0.36 3.47
CA THR A 255 1.48 0.71 2.79
C THR A 255 2.35 1.89 2.40
N LEU A 256 3.62 1.89 2.82
CA LEU A 256 4.58 2.92 2.44
C LEU A 256 4.91 2.81 0.95
N GLY A 257 5.13 3.97 0.32
CA GLY A 257 5.56 4.07 -1.07
C GLY A 257 7.04 3.68 -1.24
N ASP A 258 7.45 3.51 -2.51
CA ASP A 258 8.81 3.12 -2.88
C ASP A 258 9.87 4.08 -2.33
N GLU A 259 9.53 5.36 -2.18
CA GLU A 259 10.42 6.39 -1.64
C GLU A 259 10.91 6.10 -0.21
N TYR A 260 10.18 5.27 0.54
CA TYR A 260 10.56 4.85 1.89
C TYR A 260 11.26 3.48 1.91
N LEU A 261 11.05 2.64 0.89
CA LEU A 261 11.70 1.33 0.77
C LEU A 261 13.18 1.45 0.41
N GLU A 262 13.58 2.57 -0.18
CA GLU A 262 14.99 2.92 -0.42
C GLU A 262 15.71 3.45 0.83
N ARG A 263 14.96 3.81 1.88
CA ARG A 263 15.52 4.29 3.15
C ARG A 263 16.04 3.13 4.00
N SER A 264 16.91 3.46 4.96
CA SER A 264 17.47 2.49 5.89
C SER A 264 16.38 1.87 6.77
N ALA A 265 16.06 0.59 6.51
CA ALA A 265 15.16 -0.21 7.33
C ALA A 265 15.55 -0.21 8.81
N THR A 266 16.86 -0.33 9.08
CA THR A 266 17.41 -0.35 10.44
C THR A 266 17.14 0.97 11.16
N GLN A 267 17.36 2.12 10.50
CA GLN A 267 17.10 3.41 11.13
C GLN A 267 15.61 3.60 11.45
N LEU A 268 14.72 3.21 10.53
CA LEU A 268 13.27 3.26 10.79
C LEU A 268 12.88 2.37 11.97
N GLY A 269 13.39 1.13 12.01
CA GLY A 269 13.16 0.22 13.10
C GLY A 269 13.61 0.79 14.45
N GLN A 270 14.81 1.37 14.50
CA GLN A 270 15.34 2.01 15.71
C GLN A 270 14.49 3.22 16.15
N TRP A 271 14.04 4.07 15.23
CA TRP A 271 13.14 5.18 15.56
C TRP A 271 11.80 4.71 16.12
N LEU A 272 11.21 3.66 15.54
CA LEU A 272 9.99 3.03 16.04
C LEU A 272 10.19 2.38 17.43
N ALA A 273 11.37 1.82 17.70
CA ALA A 273 11.69 1.21 18.99
C ALA A 273 11.68 2.20 20.16
N PHE A 274 11.90 3.50 19.89
CA PHE A 274 11.71 4.56 20.90
C PHE A 274 10.25 4.84 21.25
N GLY A 275 9.29 4.15 20.61
CA GLY A 275 7.85 4.36 20.82
C GLY A 275 7.31 5.62 20.17
N LEU A 276 8.00 6.14 19.15
CA LEU A 276 7.56 7.33 18.43
C LEU A 276 6.30 7.07 17.59
N PRO A 277 5.42 8.07 17.44
CA PRO A 277 4.39 8.05 16.42
C PRO A 277 4.99 7.82 15.02
N ARG A 278 4.29 7.07 14.16
CA ARG A 278 4.73 6.75 12.79
C ARG A 278 5.17 7.97 11.98
N SER A 279 4.43 9.07 12.09
CA SER A 279 4.76 10.34 11.42
C SER A 279 6.07 10.94 11.91
N ASP A 280 6.39 10.80 13.19
CA ASP A 280 7.64 11.30 13.76
C ASP A 280 8.81 10.43 13.37
N SER A 281 8.65 9.10 13.34
CA SER A 281 9.70 8.20 12.83
C SER A 281 10.05 8.50 11.38
N LEU A 282 9.04 8.77 10.52
CA LEU A 282 9.29 9.19 9.14
C LEU A 282 9.99 10.56 9.08
N LEU A 283 9.54 11.53 9.89
CA LEU A 283 10.18 12.84 9.97
C LEU A 283 11.67 12.74 10.33
N MET A 284 12.04 11.88 11.28
CA MET A 284 13.43 11.70 11.68
C MET A 284 14.30 11.11 10.56
N ILE A 285 13.77 10.15 9.80
CA ILE A 285 14.45 9.57 8.63
C ILE A 285 14.59 10.59 7.51
N ASP A 286 13.51 11.31 7.20
CA ASP A 286 13.49 12.32 6.14
C ASP A 286 14.46 13.47 6.45
N SER A 287 14.70 13.74 7.73
CA SER A 287 15.68 14.72 8.20
C SER A 287 17.10 14.18 8.29
N GLY A 288 17.32 12.90 7.97
CA GLY A 288 18.65 12.25 7.99
C GLY A 288 19.25 12.13 9.40
N ILE A 289 18.43 12.15 10.44
CA ILE A 289 18.91 12.15 11.82
C ILE A 289 19.19 10.72 12.28
N ASP A 290 20.39 10.50 12.80
CA ASP A 290 20.86 9.20 13.28
C ASP A 290 20.15 8.80 14.59
N PRO A 291 19.55 7.59 14.68
CA PRO A 291 18.96 7.04 15.91
C PRO A 291 19.92 6.91 17.11
N VAL A 292 21.22 7.04 16.91
CA VAL A 292 22.23 7.09 17.98
C VAL A 292 22.26 8.45 18.68
N LEU A 293 21.85 9.53 18.00
CA LEU A 293 21.92 10.90 18.52
C LEU A 293 21.17 11.11 19.85
N PRO A 294 19.95 10.57 20.07
CA PRO A 294 19.27 10.69 21.35
C PRO A 294 20.05 10.15 22.54
N PHE A 295 20.83 9.06 22.37
CA PHE A 295 21.69 8.53 23.43
C PHE A 295 22.85 9.50 23.75
N ARG A 296 23.43 10.13 22.72
CA ARG A 296 24.49 11.14 22.91
C ARG A 296 23.95 12.40 23.60
N ILE A 297 22.74 12.83 23.23
CA ILE A 297 22.06 13.96 23.90
C ILE A 297 21.79 13.61 25.35
N ALA A 298 21.18 12.46 25.63
CA ALA A 298 20.90 12.00 26.99
C ALA A 298 22.17 11.98 27.86
N TRP A 299 23.26 11.43 27.32
CA TRP A 299 24.56 11.43 27.99
C TRP A 299 25.11 12.84 28.27
N ALA A 300 25.02 13.76 27.30
CA ALA A 300 25.55 15.11 27.43
C ALA A 300 24.72 16.05 28.33
N THR A 301 23.46 15.71 28.59
CA THR A 301 22.49 16.58 29.27
C THR A 301 21.98 16.02 30.60
N ASP A 302 22.33 14.77 30.93
CA ASP A 302 21.73 13.97 32.01
C ASP A 302 20.19 13.81 31.86
N TRP A 303 19.67 13.99 30.64
CA TRP A 303 18.27 13.71 30.34
C TRP A 303 18.05 12.22 30.13
N SER A 304 16.82 11.75 30.33
CA SER A 304 16.44 10.42 29.85
C SER A 304 16.48 10.36 28.33
N VAL A 305 16.77 9.19 27.76
CA VAL A 305 16.74 8.97 26.31
C VAL A 305 15.37 9.36 25.72
N HIS A 306 14.28 9.06 26.43
CA HIS A 306 12.94 9.45 25.99
C HIS A 306 12.76 10.97 25.92
N ALA A 307 13.28 11.72 26.90
CA ALA A 307 13.25 13.18 26.88
C ALA A 307 14.11 13.75 25.74
N ALA A 308 15.30 13.18 25.51
CA ALA A 308 16.15 13.54 24.39
C ALA A 308 15.48 13.29 23.03
N VAL A 309 14.85 12.13 22.84
CA VAL A 309 14.05 11.80 21.64
C VAL A 309 12.93 12.82 21.43
N ARG A 310 12.13 13.10 22.47
CA ARG A 310 11.02 14.06 22.38
C ARG A 310 11.50 15.47 22.02
N SER A 311 12.58 15.93 22.65
CA SER A 311 13.15 17.24 22.39
C SER A 311 13.67 17.32 20.95
N LEU A 312 14.41 16.30 20.50
CA LEU A 312 14.93 16.22 19.14
C LEU A 312 13.82 16.23 18.07
N VAL A 313 12.73 15.47 18.29
CA VAL A 313 11.54 15.49 17.41
C VAL A 313 10.91 16.88 17.39
N ALA A 314 10.76 17.54 18.55
CA ALA A 314 10.18 18.87 18.64
C ALA A 314 10.98 19.91 17.83
N TRP A 315 12.31 19.89 17.95
CA TRP A 315 13.20 20.75 17.17
C TRP A 315 13.14 20.46 15.66
N THR A 316 13.12 19.18 15.29
CA THR A 316 13.04 18.75 13.89
C THR A 316 11.73 19.22 13.24
N ARG A 317 10.60 19.15 13.96
CA ARG A 317 9.29 19.65 13.47
C ARG A 317 9.30 21.13 13.09
N VAL A 318 9.99 21.96 13.86
CA VAL A 318 10.14 23.40 13.57
C VAL A 318 11.25 23.71 12.56
N GLY A 319 11.89 22.67 12.00
CA GLY A 319 12.94 22.79 11.00
C GLY A 319 14.26 23.26 11.60
N CYS A 320 14.56 22.87 12.83
CA CYS A 320 15.82 23.18 13.51
C CYS A 320 16.57 21.88 13.81
N VAL A 321 17.91 21.93 13.74
CA VAL A 321 18.78 20.78 13.99
C VAL A 321 19.86 21.20 14.99
N PRO A 322 19.54 21.23 16.30
CA PRO A 322 20.52 21.61 17.32
C PRO A 322 21.67 20.60 17.38
N SER A 323 22.87 21.10 17.59
CA SER A 323 24.06 20.31 17.89
C SER A 323 24.02 19.76 19.33
N LEU A 324 24.97 18.87 19.67
CA LEU A 324 25.10 18.37 21.05
C LEU A 324 25.39 19.50 22.06
N ASP A 325 26.21 20.48 21.67
CA ASP A 325 26.54 21.62 22.53
C ASP A 325 25.32 22.53 22.75
N ASP A 326 24.45 22.66 21.74
CA ASP A 326 23.19 23.39 21.88
C ASP A 326 22.26 22.70 22.89
N PHE A 327 22.13 21.37 22.83
CA PHE A 327 21.36 20.62 23.83
C PHE A 327 21.94 20.73 25.24
N ALA A 328 23.27 20.66 25.38
CA ALA A 328 23.94 20.89 26.67
C ALA A 328 23.64 22.31 27.20
N CYS A 329 23.60 23.32 26.32
CA CYS A 329 23.23 24.68 26.68
C CYS A 329 21.77 24.77 27.14
N LEU A 330 20.83 24.16 26.40
CA LEU A 330 19.42 24.09 26.77
C LEU A 330 19.22 23.44 28.15
N ALA A 331 19.93 22.34 28.42
CA ALA A 331 19.88 21.63 29.69
C ALA A 331 20.35 22.50 30.86
N ARG A 332 21.47 23.26 30.69
CA ARG A 332 21.94 24.21 31.71
C ARG A 332 20.91 25.28 32.05
N HIS A 333 20.11 25.71 31.09
CA HIS A 333 19.03 26.67 31.29
C HIS A 333 17.67 26.03 31.63
N GLY A 334 17.63 24.72 31.90
CA GLY A 334 16.39 24.01 32.28
C GLY A 334 15.35 23.91 31.15
N VAL A 335 15.75 24.07 29.89
CA VAL A 335 14.85 24.01 28.73
C VAL A 335 14.80 22.58 28.19
N LEU A 336 13.76 21.84 28.54
CA LEU A 336 13.56 20.46 28.08
C LEU A 336 12.74 20.38 26.78
N ASP A 337 11.69 21.21 26.69
CA ASP A 337 10.69 21.16 25.61
C ASP A 337 10.62 22.51 24.90
N ALA A 338 10.93 22.51 23.60
CA ALA A 338 10.79 23.69 22.77
C ALA A 338 9.30 23.92 22.50
N ARG A 339 8.66 24.76 23.33
CA ARG A 339 7.28 25.25 23.10
C ARG A 339 7.23 26.26 21.94
N LEU A 340 7.83 25.90 20.80
CA LEU A 340 7.92 26.73 19.60
C LEU A 340 7.13 26.06 18.48
N THR A 341 6.47 26.88 17.67
CA THR A 341 5.89 26.46 16.39
C THR A 341 6.80 26.91 15.25
N ARG A 342 6.66 26.27 14.08
CA ARG A 342 7.40 26.69 12.87
C ARG A 342 7.15 28.15 12.54
N ASP A 343 5.88 28.58 12.59
CA ASP A 343 5.48 29.96 12.33
C ASP A 343 6.12 30.95 13.32
N THR A 344 6.21 30.58 14.61
CA THR A 344 6.89 31.41 15.61
C THR A 344 8.37 31.60 15.26
N VAL A 345 9.04 30.52 14.83
CA VAL A 345 10.45 30.59 14.41
C VAL A 345 10.61 31.42 13.13
N ASP A 346 9.71 31.26 12.16
CA ASP A 346 9.70 32.03 10.90
C ASP A 346 9.50 33.52 11.15
N GLU A 347 8.56 33.87 12.03
CA GLU A 347 8.29 35.25 12.42
C GLU A 347 9.50 35.87 13.12
N MET A 348 10.13 35.12 14.04
CA MET A 348 11.36 35.54 14.71
C MET A 348 12.51 35.73 13.72
N CYS A 349 12.71 34.82 12.77
CA CYS A 349 13.71 34.97 11.72
C CYS A 349 13.46 36.23 10.89
N GLY A 350 12.20 36.52 10.55
CA GLY A 350 11.81 37.76 9.86
C GLY A 350 12.09 39.02 10.69
N ALA A 351 11.84 38.98 12.00
CA ALA A 351 12.12 40.09 12.91
C ALA A 351 13.63 40.36 13.05
N VAL A 352 14.44 39.30 13.19
CA VAL A 352 15.91 39.39 13.24
C VAL A 352 16.47 39.96 11.94
N LYS A 353 15.98 39.50 10.78
CA LYS A 353 16.38 40.06 9.47
C LYS A 353 16.09 41.56 9.36
N ARG A 354 14.93 42.03 9.86
CA ARG A 354 14.60 43.47 9.88
C ARG A 354 15.46 44.27 10.85
N LEU A 355 15.80 43.69 12.00
CA LEU A 355 16.65 44.30 13.01
C LEU A 355 18.09 44.47 12.50
N LEU A 356 18.64 43.42 11.88
CA LEU A 356 20.03 43.37 11.39
C LEU A 356 20.21 43.99 10.00
N GLY A 357 19.17 44.05 9.16
CA GLY A 357 19.24 44.71 7.85
C GLY A 357 19.56 46.21 7.89
N ARG A 358 19.67 46.80 9.09
CA ARG A 358 20.13 48.17 9.34
C ARG A 358 21.61 48.26 9.76
N ARG A 359 22.31 47.14 9.87
CA ARG A 359 23.71 47.06 10.34
C ARG A 359 24.68 46.75 9.19
N PRO A 360 25.97 47.10 9.35
CA PRO A 360 27.01 46.75 8.39
C PRO A 360 27.17 45.23 8.21
N PRO A 361 27.67 44.78 7.04
CA PRO A 361 27.70 43.36 6.63
C PRO A 361 28.71 42.48 7.39
N ASP A 362 29.41 43.02 8.38
CA ASP A 362 30.44 42.35 9.17
C ASP A 362 29.88 41.58 10.38
N GLN A 363 28.59 41.73 10.71
CA GLN A 363 27.93 40.93 11.75
C GLN A 363 27.20 39.71 11.15
N TYR A 364 27.63 38.51 11.54
CA TYR A 364 26.96 37.26 11.17
C TYR A 364 25.55 37.22 11.77
N ALA A 365 24.54 37.14 10.90
CA ALA A 365 23.17 36.91 11.35
C ALA A 365 23.05 35.49 11.91
N PRO A 366 22.51 35.31 13.13
CA PRO A 366 22.31 33.98 13.69
C PRO A 366 21.46 33.11 12.77
N GLU A 367 21.83 31.83 12.67
CA GLU A 367 21.06 30.85 11.91
C GLU A 367 19.69 30.61 12.54
N ARG A 368 18.77 30.05 11.76
CA ARG A 368 17.41 29.69 12.21
C ARG A 368 17.42 28.93 13.54
N THR A 369 18.25 27.91 13.64
CA THR A 369 18.35 27.07 14.85
C THR A 369 18.83 27.89 16.04
N GLN A 370 19.84 28.74 15.87
CA GLN A 370 20.34 29.61 16.95
C GLN A 370 19.29 30.63 17.41
N ILE A 371 18.55 31.26 16.49
CA ILE A 371 17.44 32.16 16.84
C ILE A 371 16.38 31.42 17.67
N ALA A 372 16.02 30.21 17.26
CA ALA A 372 15.01 29.41 17.96
C ALA A 372 15.50 28.94 19.34
N LEU A 373 16.76 28.56 19.46
CA LEU A 373 17.42 28.18 20.73
C LEU A 373 17.43 29.35 21.73
N ILE A 374 17.89 30.54 21.30
CA ILE A 374 17.88 31.75 22.15
C ILE A 374 16.43 32.08 22.57
N ARG A 375 15.47 31.98 21.65
CA ARG A 375 14.04 32.22 21.93
C ARG A 375 13.46 31.26 22.95
N ALA A 376 13.91 30.00 22.94
CA ALA A 376 13.47 28.98 23.87
C ALA A 376 13.98 29.24 25.30
N VAL A 377 15.24 29.68 25.44
CA VAL A 377 15.81 30.04 26.74
C VAL A 377 15.21 31.32 27.31
N LEU A 378 15.13 32.39 26.52
CA LEU A 378 14.68 33.70 26.99
C LEU A 378 13.16 33.81 27.18
N GLY A 379 12.38 32.86 26.66
CA GLY A 379 10.95 32.75 26.94
C GLY A 379 10.06 33.81 26.27
N ASN A 380 10.58 34.97 25.82
CA ASN A 380 9.84 35.96 25.04
C ASN A 380 10.60 36.56 23.83
N ARG A 381 9.85 37.16 22.91
CA ARG A 381 10.37 37.76 21.67
C ARG A 381 11.24 38.98 21.92
N THR A 382 10.83 39.86 22.83
CA THR A 382 11.51 41.12 23.10
C THR A 382 12.93 40.86 23.60
N GLU A 383 13.07 39.99 24.60
CA GLU A 383 14.38 39.59 25.12
C GLU A 383 15.25 38.93 24.07
N THR A 384 14.66 38.11 23.19
CA THR A 384 15.42 37.50 22.09
C THR A 384 16.00 38.55 21.13
N LEU A 385 15.21 39.57 20.78
CA LEU A 385 15.68 40.64 19.91
C LEU A 385 16.72 41.53 20.61
N ASN A 386 16.56 41.79 21.92
CA ASN A 386 17.54 42.53 22.71
C ASN A 386 18.88 41.79 22.78
N ALA A 387 18.86 40.48 23.06
CA ALA A 387 20.06 39.64 23.09
C ALA A 387 20.79 39.64 21.73
N ILE A 388 20.05 39.44 20.64
CA ILE A 388 20.63 39.49 19.28
C ILE A 388 21.16 40.88 18.96
N HIS A 389 20.46 41.95 19.37
CA HIS A 389 20.95 43.32 19.22
C HIS A 389 22.27 43.55 19.98
N ALA A 390 22.41 42.95 21.17
CA ALA A 390 23.61 42.97 21.98
C ALA A 390 24.75 42.07 21.45
N GLY A 391 24.56 41.38 20.32
CA GLY A 391 25.59 40.57 19.65
C GLY A 391 25.55 39.08 20.00
N VAL A 392 24.46 38.57 20.60
CA VAL A 392 24.26 37.13 20.79
C VAL A 392 23.80 36.51 19.47
N ASP A 393 24.74 35.88 18.76
CA ASP A 393 24.53 35.18 17.49
C ASP A 393 24.55 33.63 17.64
N HIS A 394 24.83 33.14 18.84
CA HIS A 394 24.90 31.72 19.17
C HIS A 394 24.45 31.51 20.63
N ILE A 395 23.75 30.41 20.92
CA ILE A 395 23.20 30.14 22.27
C ILE A 395 24.31 30.08 23.34
N THR A 396 25.51 29.63 22.99
CA THR A 396 26.66 29.57 23.91
C THR A 396 27.13 30.95 24.41
N LYS A 397 26.80 32.04 23.71
CA LYS A 397 27.08 33.41 24.17
C LYS A 397 26.02 33.94 25.15
N LEU A 398 24.91 33.22 25.33
CA LEU A 398 23.79 33.67 26.15
C LEU A 398 24.14 33.78 27.64
N ASP A 399 25.00 32.90 28.15
CA ASP A 399 25.50 32.94 29.53
C ASP A 399 26.24 34.25 29.87
N ALA A 400 26.95 34.84 28.90
CA ALA A 400 27.62 36.12 29.08
C ALA A 400 26.61 37.28 29.06
N TYR A 401 25.61 37.21 28.18
CA TYR A 401 24.53 38.20 28.10
C TYR A 401 23.70 38.25 29.39
N LEU A 402 23.26 37.10 29.90
CA LEU A 402 22.45 37.01 31.12
C LEU A 402 23.19 37.56 32.34
N ARG A 403 24.46 37.17 32.54
CA ARG A 403 25.28 37.69 33.66
C ARG A 403 25.45 39.21 33.64
N ALA A 404 25.63 39.79 32.44
CA ALA A 404 25.76 41.23 32.29
C ALA A 404 24.45 41.98 32.61
N HIS A 405 23.29 41.36 32.36
CA HIS A 405 21.97 41.97 32.59
C HIS A 405 21.40 41.71 34.00
N GLU A 406 21.84 40.65 34.69
CA GLU A 406 21.49 40.42 36.12
C GLU A 406 22.27 41.33 37.07
N SER A 407 23.39 41.92 36.61
CA SER A 407 24.24 42.81 37.41
C SER A 407 23.90 44.30 37.25
N ALA A 408 22.91 44.63 36.43
CA ALA A 408 22.43 45.97 36.11
C ALA A 408 21.00 46.15 36.62
#